data_AF-A0A135W4A4-F1
#
_entry.id   AF-A0A135W4A4-F1
#
_cell.length_a   1.000
_cell.length_b   1.000
_cell.length_c   1.000
_cell.angle_alpha   90.00
_cell.angle_beta   90.00
_cell.angle_gamma   90.00
#
_symmetry.space_group_name_H-M   'P 1'
#
loop_
_entity.id
_entity.type
_entity.pdbx_description
1 polymer ?
#
loop_
_entity_poly.entity_id
_entity_poly.type
_entity_poly.pdbx_seq_one_letter_code
_entity_poly.pdbx_strand_id
1 'polypeptide(L)'
;MGIYCPCGVNVNATAQYRFVTFTHYNWPVEGDLTYLADVKITNLDKSTLSLNFVDTETPNDHSFTFTANRIASVKCQPFGACCVITVIGTGLVNGQEYSFEAVFRDEGRAPGDDSVISFVITDFFDQNGRTKITSGSIEAIGCQSCS
;
A
#
# COMPACT_ATOMS: atom_id res chain seq x y z
N MET A 1 -29.30 11.79 -11.14
CA MET A 1 -28.37 12.30 -10.11
C MET A 1 -27.43 11.15 -9.78
N GLY A 2 -26.24 11.14 -10.35
CA GLY A 2 -25.29 10.03 -10.18
C GLY A 2 -24.75 10.03 -8.77
N ILE A 3 -24.91 8.93 -8.05
CA ILE A 3 -24.33 8.73 -6.72
C ILE A 3 -22.82 8.82 -6.89
N TYR A 4 -22.21 9.85 -6.32
CA TYR A 4 -20.76 9.98 -6.23
C TYR A 4 -20.27 8.84 -5.33
N CYS A 5 -19.84 7.73 -5.91
CA CYS A 5 -19.22 6.68 -5.14
C CYS A 5 -17.88 7.22 -4.60
N PRO A 6 -17.69 7.33 -3.28
CA PRO A 6 -16.45 7.82 -2.72
C PRO A 6 -15.36 6.77 -2.94
N CYS A 7 -14.48 6.99 -3.90
CA CYS A 7 -13.32 6.12 -4.12
C CYS A 7 -12.37 6.17 -2.91
N GLY A 8 -11.94 5.01 -2.44
CA GLY A 8 -11.03 4.91 -1.32
C GLY A 8 -10.60 3.48 -1.02
N VAL A 9 -9.78 3.33 0.02
CA VAL A 9 -9.35 2.04 0.52
C VAL A 9 -9.14 2.11 2.03
N ASN A 10 -9.57 1.06 2.74
CA ASN A 10 -9.17 0.80 4.10
C ASN A 10 -8.21 -0.40 4.10
N VAL A 11 -7.04 -0.26 4.71
CA VAL A 11 -6.03 -1.31 4.77
C VAL A 11 -5.58 -1.48 6.20
N ASN A 12 -5.64 -2.71 6.67
CA ASN A 12 -4.93 -3.17 7.84
C ASN A 12 -4.44 -4.58 7.55
N ALA A 13 -3.26 -4.68 6.95
CA ALA A 13 -2.77 -5.92 6.37
C ALA A 13 -1.28 -6.11 6.60
N THR A 14 -0.85 -7.37 6.70
CA THR A 14 0.56 -7.75 6.79
C THR A 14 0.87 -8.78 5.71
N ALA A 15 2.07 -8.72 5.16
CA ALA A 15 2.64 -9.73 4.28
C ALA A 15 4.00 -10.14 4.83
N GLN A 16 4.17 -11.43 5.12
CA GLN A 16 5.40 -11.96 5.71
C GLN A 16 6.35 -12.56 4.66
N TYR A 17 7.63 -12.62 5.00
CA TYR A 17 8.69 -13.28 4.21
C TYR A 17 8.74 -12.77 2.76
N ARG A 18 8.87 -11.45 2.60
CA ARG A 18 8.89 -10.76 1.30
C ARG A 18 10.27 -10.23 1.00
N PHE A 19 10.72 -10.49 -0.23
CA PHE A 19 11.92 -9.88 -0.78
C PHE A 19 11.59 -8.51 -1.35
N VAL A 20 12.20 -7.46 -0.82
CA VAL A 20 12.06 -6.07 -1.26
C VAL A 20 13.38 -5.54 -1.80
N THR A 21 13.36 -4.45 -2.55
CA THR A 21 14.59 -3.77 -3.01
C THR A 21 14.65 -2.33 -2.52
N PHE A 22 15.87 -1.83 -2.38
CA PHE A 22 16.17 -0.45 -2.03
C PHE A 22 17.04 0.18 -3.12
N THR A 23 16.80 1.45 -3.46
CA THR A 23 17.44 2.11 -4.61
C THR A 23 18.98 2.17 -4.55
N HIS A 24 19.57 2.08 -3.36
CA HIS A 24 21.03 2.12 -3.15
C HIS A 24 21.62 0.83 -2.58
N TYR A 25 20.88 -0.28 -2.69
CA TYR A 25 21.31 -1.58 -2.21
C TYR A 25 21.06 -2.64 -3.29
N ASN A 26 22.12 -3.34 -3.69
CA ASN A 26 22.09 -4.19 -4.88
C ASN A 26 21.44 -5.55 -4.66
N TRP A 27 21.15 -5.94 -3.42
CA TRP A 27 20.59 -7.24 -3.08
C TRP A 27 19.17 -7.10 -2.54
N PRO A 28 18.25 -8.02 -2.89
CA PRO A 28 16.96 -8.06 -2.21
C PRO A 28 17.13 -8.30 -0.72
N VAL A 29 16.27 -7.69 0.08
CA VAL A 29 16.22 -7.89 1.55
C VAL A 29 14.95 -8.63 1.88
N GLU A 30 15.03 -9.70 2.67
CA GLU A 30 13.85 -10.41 3.16
C GLU A 30 13.29 -9.72 4.41
N GLY A 31 11.98 -9.53 4.45
CA GLY A 31 11.33 -9.02 5.65
C GLY A 31 9.81 -9.05 5.59
N ASP A 32 9.21 -8.52 6.65
CA ASP A 32 7.78 -8.42 6.82
C ASP A 32 7.29 -6.99 6.48
N LEU A 33 6.18 -6.91 5.75
CA LEU A 33 5.54 -5.65 5.35
C LEU A 33 4.21 -5.50 6.07
N THR A 34 4.02 -4.40 6.80
CA THR A 34 2.74 -4.01 7.39
C THR A 34 2.22 -2.76 6.70
N TYR A 35 1.02 -2.86 6.13
CA TYR A 35 0.34 -1.79 5.42
C TYR A 35 -0.83 -1.29 6.25
N LEU A 36 -0.90 0.02 6.47
CA LEU A 36 -2.05 0.67 7.10
C LEU A 36 -2.52 1.82 6.21
N ALA A 37 -3.82 1.91 5.96
CA ALA A 37 -4.39 3.02 5.20
C ALA A 37 -5.85 3.27 5.57
N ASP A 38 -6.22 4.54 5.72
CA ASP A 38 -7.61 5.00 5.64
C ASP A 38 -7.65 6.16 4.65
N VAL A 39 -7.97 5.85 3.40
CA VAL A 39 -7.84 6.77 2.28
C VAL A 39 -9.18 6.96 1.59
N LYS A 40 -9.63 8.23 1.48
CA LYS A 40 -10.92 8.59 0.89
C LYS A 40 -10.77 9.81 -0.02
N ILE A 41 -11.21 9.69 -1.27
CA ILE A 41 -11.12 10.77 -2.28
C ILE A 41 -11.79 12.08 -1.83
N THR A 42 -12.80 12.00 -0.97
CA THR A 42 -13.54 13.17 -0.49
C THR A 42 -12.80 13.94 0.60
N ASN A 43 -11.84 13.32 1.30
CA ASN A 43 -11.12 13.88 2.45
C ASN A 43 -9.63 13.48 2.40
N LEU A 44 -8.93 13.88 1.34
CA LEU A 44 -7.51 13.53 1.14
C LEU A 44 -6.60 14.10 2.24
N ASP A 45 -6.96 15.25 2.79
CA ASP A 45 -6.25 15.95 3.88
C ASP A 45 -6.31 15.19 5.22
N LYS A 46 -7.34 14.39 5.44
CA LYS A 46 -7.51 13.53 6.62
C LYS A 46 -7.13 12.08 6.38
N SER A 47 -6.85 11.73 5.13
CA SER A 47 -6.50 10.38 4.75
C SER A 47 -5.12 10.03 5.28
N THR A 48 -4.94 8.78 5.72
CA THR A 48 -3.67 8.28 6.28
C THR A 48 -3.20 7.08 5.48
N LEU A 49 -1.89 6.92 5.37
CA LEU A 49 -1.25 5.76 4.78
C LEU A 49 0.15 5.59 5.38
N SER A 50 0.48 4.39 5.82
CA SER A 50 1.82 4.04 6.28
C SER A 50 2.21 2.64 5.81
N LEU A 51 3.52 2.47 5.67
CA LEU A 51 4.16 1.20 5.40
C LEU A 51 5.25 1.00 6.45
N ASN A 52 5.26 -0.15 7.08
CA ASN A 52 6.36 -0.58 7.94
C ASN A 52 7.00 -1.80 7.33
N PHE A 53 8.32 -1.75 7.13
CA PHE A 53 9.13 -2.89 6.72
C PHE A 53 10.05 -3.28 7.87
N VAL A 54 10.03 -4.56 8.23
CA VAL A 54 10.91 -5.14 9.25
C VAL A 54 11.77 -6.19 8.57
N ASP A 55 13.06 -5.91 8.46
CA ASP A 55 14.05 -6.87 7.97
C ASP A 55 14.13 -8.06 8.92
N THR A 56 13.98 -9.28 8.41
CA THR A 56 13.99 -10.51 9.21
C THR A 56 15.36 -11.18 9.29
N GLU A 57 16.29 -10.84 8.39
CA GLU A 57 17.66 -11.36 8.37
C GLU A 57 18.61 -10.45 9.16
N THR A 58 18.49 -9.15 8.97
CA THR A 58 19.30 -8.09 9.59
C THR A 58 18.42 -6.96 10.14
N PRO A 59 17.65 -7.19 11.23
CA PRO A 59 16.57 -6.29 11.66
C PRO A 59 16.95 -4.82 11.90
N ASN A 60 18.22 -4.52 12.16
CA ASN A 60 18.69 -3.16 12.45
C ASN A 60 19.25 -2.41 11.22
N ASP A 61 19.36 -3.05 10.06
CA ASP A 61 20.06 -2.49 8.90
C ASP A 61 19.09 -1.86 7.89
N HIS A 62 17.98 -2.54 7.59
CA HIS A 62 17.07 -2.13 6.51
C HIS A 62 15.61 -1.90 6.94
N SER A 63 15.29 -2.06 8.22
CA SER A 63 13.95 -1.78 8.74
C SER A 63 13.63 -0.28 8.66
N PHE A 64 12.41 0.06 8.22
CA PHE A 64 11.97 1.45 8.16
C PHE A 64 10.45 1.57 8.34
N THR A 65 10.03 2.75 8.78
CA THR A 65 8.63 3.17 8.76
C THR A 65 8.46 4.36 7.83
N PHE A 66 7.61 4.19 6.83
CA PHE A 66 7.13 5.24 5.96
C PHE A 66 5.76 5.73 6.43
N THR A 67 5.58 7.05 6.53
CA THR A 67 4.27 7.67 6.80
C THR A 67 3.96 8.73 5.77
N ALA A 68 2.84 8.58 5.04
CA ALA A 68 2.36 9.61 4.13
C ALA A 68 2.03 10.89 4.91
N ASN A 69 2.62 12.01 4.48
CA ASN A 69 2.31 13.33 5.03
C ASN A 69 1.34 14.11 4.14
N ARG A 70 1.21 13.71 2.87
CA ARG A 70 0.24 14.27 1.93
C ARG A 70 -0.20 13.22 0.92
N ILE A 71 -1.50 13.00 0.81
CA ILE A 71 -2.08 12.21 -0.27
C ILE A 71 -2.56 13.17 -1.36
N ALA A 72 -2.00 13.04 -2.56
CA ALA A 72 -2.26 13.96 -3.66
C ALA A 72 -3.42 13.48 -4.55
N SER A 73 -3.54 12.16 -4.76
CA SER A 73 -4.63 11.60 -5.55
C SER A 73 -4.97 10.18 -5.15
N VAL A 74 -6.23 9.82 -5.38
CA VAL A 74 -6.76 8.47 -5.21
C VAL A 74 -7.58 8.16 -6.45
N LYS A 75 -7.31 7.02 -7.08
CA LYS A 75 -8.02 6.58 -8.29
C LYS A 75 -8.51 5.16 -8.09
N CYS A 76 -9.78 4.92 -8.40
CA CYS A 76 -10.37 3.59 -8.43
C CYS A 76 -10.59 3.23 -9.88
N GLN A 77 -9.96 2.15 -10.34
CA GLN A 77 -10.10 1.65 -11.69
C GLN A 77 -10.75 0.26 -11.68
N PRO A 78 -11.82 0.04 -12.46
CA PRO A 78 -12.36 -1.29 -12.67
C PRO A 78 -11.33 -2.20 -13.33
N PHE A 79 -11.16 -3.40 -12.79
CA PHE A 79 -10.31 -4.46 -13.33
C PHE A 79 -11.06 -5.79 -13.29
N GLY A 80 -11.78 -6.10 -14.38
CA GLY A 80 -12.70 -7.24 -14.42
C GLY A 80 -13.85 -7.04 -13.43
N ALA A 81 -14.05 -8.02 -12.55
CA ALA A 81 -15.05 -7.96 -11.47
C ALA A 81 -14.55 -7.23 -10.20
N CYS A 82 -13.32 -6.74 -10.22
CA CYS A 82 -12.62 -6.16 -9.07
C CYS A 82 -12.31 -4.68 -9.28
N CYS A 83 -11.88 -4.01 -8.22
CA CYS A 83 -11.34 -2.66 -8.31
C CYS A 83 -9.88 -2.60 -7.86
N VAL A 84 -9.10 -1.82 -8.60
CA VAL A 84 -7.73 -1.46 -8.25
C VAL A 84 -7.73 -0.03 -7.76
N ILE A 85 -7.15 0.21 -6.59
CA ILE A 85 -7.08 1.52 -5.95
C ILE A 85 -5.65 1.99 -5.96
N THR A 86 -5.38 3.06 -6.69
CA THR A 86 -4.07 3.71 -6.75
C THR A 86 -4.07 4.95 -5.88
N VAL A 87 -3.14 5.02 -4.94
CA VAL A 87 -2.91 6.16 -4.05
C VAL A 87 -1.52 6.73 -4.35
N ILE A 88 -1.46 8.04 -4.61
CA ILE A 88 -0.21 8.74 -4.92
C ILE A 88 -0.08 9.94 -3.98
N GLY A 89 1.13 10.21 -3.51
CA GLY A 89 1.41 11.34 -2.64
C GLY A 89 2.86 11.47 -2.26
N THR A 90 3.10 12.11 -1.13
CA THR A 90 4.41 12.20 -0.48
C THR A 90 4.33 11.67 0.96
N GLY A 91 5.48 11.27 1.49
CA GLY A 91 5.61 10.86 2.88
C GLY A 91 7.04 10.85 3.35
N LEU A 92 7.22 10.50 4.62
CA LEU A 92 8.51 10.57 5.30
C LEU A 92 9.06 9.18 5.58
N VAL A 93 10.36 8.99 5.34
CA VAL A 93 11.17 7.93 5.94
C VAL A 93 12.31 8.59 6.69
N ASN A 94 12.46 8.32 7.99
CA ASN A 94 13.51 8.90 8.84
C ASN A 94 13.61 10.44 8.73
N GLY A 95 12.48 11.13 8.54
CA GLY A 95 12.40 12.59 8.41
C GLY A 95 12.71 13.15 7.02
N GLN A 96 13.09 12.33 6.05
CA GLN A 96 13.27 12.72 4.66
C GLN A 96 12.00 12.47 3.85
N GLU A 97 11.62 13.43 3.01
CA GLU A 97 10.41 13.36 2.18
C GLU A 97 10.68 12.65 0.85
N TYR A 98 9.75 11.77 0.47
CA TYR A 98 9.76 11.01 -0.78
C TYR A 98 8.38 11.01 -1.42
N SER A 99 8.35 10.91 -2.75
CA SER A 99 7.12 10.60 -3.48
C SER A 99 6.83 9.11 -3.39
N PHE A 100 5.55 8.73 -3.39
CA PHE A 100 5.15 7.33 -3.37
C PHE A 100 3.96 7.05 -4.30
N GLU A 101 3.88 5.81 -4.74
CA GLU A 101 2.70 5.21 -5.36
C GLU A 101 2.41 3.87 -4.68
N ALA A 102 1.16 3.68 -4.24
CA ALA A 102 0.67 2.44 -3.68
C ALA A 102 -0.58 1.99 -4.43
N VAL A 103 -0.61 0.72 -4.84
CA VAL A 103 -1.70 0.13 -5.61
C VAL A 103 -2.25 -1.07 -4.86
N PHE A 104 -3.50 -0.96 -4.45
CA PHE A 104 -4.21 -1.96 -3.66
C PHE A 104 -5.26 -2.67 -4.51
N ARG A 105 -5.48 -3.93 -4.20
CA ARG A 105 -6.58 -4.72 -4.77
C ARG A 105 -7.21 -5.57 -3.68
N ASP A 106 -8.46 -5.23 -3.39
CA ASP A 106 -9.42 -6.09 -2.69
C ASP A 106 -9.77 -7.23 -3.65
N GLU A 107 -9.43 -8.47 -3.30
CA GLU A 107 -9.70 -9.65 -4.13
C GLU A 107 -10.92 -10.48 -3.66
N GLY A 108 -11.56 -10.11 -2.54
CA GLY A 108 -12.67 -10.85 -1.89
C GLY A 108 -12.28 -12.29 -1.48
N ARG A 109 -13.10 -13.17 -0.87
CA ARG A 109 -13.97 -13.08 0.33
C ARG A 109 -13.26 -13.66 1.58
N ALA A 110 -12.01 -14.11 1.46
CA ALA A 110 -11.26 -14.72 2.56
C ALA A 110 -10.06 -13.86 2.94
N PRO A 111 -9.77 -13.68 4.24
CA PRO A 111 -8.53 -13.02 4.67
C PRO A 111 -7.32 -13.78 4.09
N GLY A 112 -6.53 -13.09 3.26
CA GLY A 112 -5.36 -13.66 2.56
C GLY A 112 -5.44 -13.71 1.03
N ASP A 113 -6.62 -13.47 0.44
CA ASP A 113 -6.76 -13.36 -1.02
C ASP A 113 -6.37 -11.96 -1.53
N ASP A 114 -6.55 -10.93 -0.70
CA ASP A 114 -6.19 -9.55 -1.00
C ASP A 114 -4.70 -9.40 -1.32
N SER A 115 -4.40 -8.38 -2.13
CA SER A 115 -3.01 -8.12 -2.50
C SER A 115 -2.71 -6.64 -2.68
N VAL A 116 -1.50 -6.28 -2.27
CA VAL A 116 -0.87 -5.03 -2.66
C VAL A 116 -0.18 -5.30 -4.00
N ILE A 117 -0.67 -4.68 -5.06
CA ILE A 117 -0.17 -4.88 -6.42
C ILE A 117 1.22 -4.26 -6.58
N SER A 118 1.40 -3.06 -6.02
CA SER A 118 2.68 -2.37 -5.94
C SER A 118 2.68 -1.39 -4.77
N PHE A 119 3.86 -1.16 -4.19
CA PHE A 119 4.12 -0.08 -3.26
C PHE A 119 5.56 0.36 -3.53
N VAL A 120 5.69 1.57 -4.07
CA VAL A 120 6.96 2.15 -4.48
C VAL A 120 7.12 3.49 -3.78
N ILE A 121 8.24 3.66 -3.08
CA ILE A 121 8.71 4.94 -2.57
C ILE A 121 9.86 5.35 -3.50
N THR A 122 9.61 6.37 -4.32
CA THR A 122 10.52 6.78 -5.40
C THR A 122 11.89 7.11 -4.82
N ASP A 123 12.94 6.58 -5.48
CA ASP A 123 14.34 6.72 -5.07
C ASP A 123 14.68 6.14 -3.68
N PHE A 124 13.83 5.28 -3.12
CA PHE A 124 14.08 4.66 -1.82
C PHE A 124 13.78 3.15 -1.77
N PHE A 125 12.55 2.74 -2.08
CA PHE A 125 12.04 1.38 -1.82
C PHE A 125 11.08 0.88 -2.89
N ASP A 126 11.15 -0.41 -3.22
CA ASP A 126 10.19 -1.13 -4.05
C ASP A 126 9.88 -2.51 -3.44
N GLN A 127 8.59 -2.82 -3.28
CA GLN A 127 8.14 -4.13 -2.78
C GLN A 127 8.29 -5.28 -3.80
N ASN A 128 8.88 -5.04 -4.98
CA ASN A 128 9.11 -5.98 -6.08
C ASN A 128 7.82 -6.57 -6.69
N GLY A 129 6.82 -5.72 -6.90
CA GLY A 129 5.56 -6.10 -7.56
C GLY A 129 4.53 -6.72 -6.61
N ARG A 130 3.73 -7.66 -7.11
CA ARG A 130 2.51 -8.09 -6.42
C ARG A 130 2.81 -8.92 -5.17
N THR A 131 2.32 -8.44 -4.04
CA THR A 131 2.44 -9.08 -2.73
C THR A 131 1.08 -9.49 -2.19
N LYS A 132 0.88 -10.79 -1.95
CA LYS A 132 -0.29 -11.31 -1.23
C LYS A 132 -0.16 -11.02 0.27
N ILE A 133 -1.23 -10.58 0.90
CA ILE A 133 -1.26 -10.40 2.35
C ILE A 133 -1.36 -11.77 3.03
N THR A 134 -0.69 -11.95 4.15
CA THR A 134 -0.74 -13.17 4.97
C THR A 134 -1.72 -13.02 6.13
N SER A 135 -2.05 -11.79 6.54
CA SER A 135 -3.07 -11.49 7.55
C SER A 135 -3.67 -10.10 7.34
N GLY A 136 -4.86 -9.88 7.92
CA GLY A 136 -5.60 -8.63 7.81
C GLY A 136 -6.48 -8.54 6.56
N SER A 137 -6.78 -7.32 6.11
CA SER A 137 -7.66 -7.07 4.96
C SER A 137 -7.32 -5.79 4.20
N ILE A 138 -7.72 -5.76 2.92
CA ILE A 138 -7.78 -4.60 2.04
C ILE A 138 -9.23 -4.44 1.59
N GLU A 139 -9.90 -3.37 2.01
CA GLU A 139 -11.30 -3.11 1.69
C GLU A 139 -11.41 -1.93 0.73
N ALA A 140 -11.94 -2.17 -0.47
CA ALA A 140 -12.22 -1.12 -1.44
C ALA A 140 -13.46 -0.30 -1.02
N ILE A 141 -13.35 1.03 -1.00
CA ILE A 141 -14.47 1.93 -0.68
C ILE A 141 -15.01 2.55 -1.97
N GLY A 142 -16.33 2.53 -2.14
CA GLY A 142 -17.02 3.13 -3.28
C GLY A 142 -16.70 2.47 -4.62
N CYS A 143 -16.29 1.20 -4.60
CA CYS A 143 -16.01 0.42 -5.80
C CYS A 143 -16.59 -0.99 -5.66
N GLN A 144 -16.77 -1.70 -6.79
CA GLN A 144 -17.31 -3.05 -6.78
C GLN A 144 -16.27 -4.02 -6.19
N SER A 145 -16.65 -4.72 -5.12
CA SER A 145 -15.86 -5.82 -4.54
C SER A 145 -15.81 -6.99 -5.52
N CYS A 146 -14.71 -7.75 -5.52
CA CYS A 146 -14.63 -8.98 -6.32
C CYS A 146 -15.74 -9.96 -5.90
N SER A 147 -16.61 -10.30 -6.85
CA SER A 147 -17.73 -11.23 -6.68
C SER A 147 -17.49 -12.55 -7.38
#